data_AF-A0A7S3TNU8-F1
#
_entry.id   AF-A0A7S3TNU8-F1
#
_cell.length_a   1.000
_cell.length_b   1.000
_cell.length_c   1.000
_cell.angle_alpha   90.00
_cell.angle_beta   90.00
_cell.angle_gamma   90.00
#
_symmetry.space_group_name_H-M   'P 1'
#
loop_
_entity.id
_entity.type
_entity.pdbx_description
1 polymer ?
#
loop_
_entity_poly.entity_id
_entity_poly.type
_entity_poly.pdbx_seq_one_letter_code
_entity_poly.pdbx_strand_id
1 'polypeptide(L)'
;VTTWPSLLCMAATWDPGAVRAFGVALGTEFAGKGANGILGPSINVHRVARNGRNFEYLSGEDPYLGAQLAPQYIQGVQSRGVFTVMKHWVMNEQETNRNTESSNVDPKTAWEIYYPPFQAAVDAGVDVAMCSYNLINQVYSCANPKTIKDLKEGMGFRGFVQSDWWATHNDTTVNAGLDQEMPGIAKKPGPFFGTNSLKAANPLDVNDAVERILAVIYR
;
A
#
# COMPACT_ATOMS: atom_id res chain seq x y z
N VAL A 1 -11.23 16.35 12.93
CA VAL A 1 -9.77 16.13 12.71
C VAL A 1 -9.24 17.27 11.87
N THR A 2 -7.95 17.56 11.94
CA THR A 2 -7.33 18.65 11.19
C THR A 2 -7.30 18.33 9.70
N THR A 3 -7.63 19.32 8.87
CA THR A 3 -7.48 19.21 7.41
C THR A 3 -6.07 19.65 7.04
N TRP A 4 -5.17 18.68 6.96
CA TRP A 4 -3.77 18.94 6.70
C TRP A 4 -3.47 19.26 5.22
N PRO A 5 -2.30 19.88 4.92
CA PRO A 5 -1.81 19.99 3.55
C PRO A 5 -1.76 18.62 2.85
N SER A 6 -1.88 18.62 1.53
CA SER A 6 -1.76 17.39 0.75
C SER A 6 -0.35 16.82 0.83
N LEU A 7 -0.19 15.52 0.55
CA LEU A 7 1.13 14.90 0.52
C LEU A 7 2.03 15.48 -0.58
N LEU A 8 1.47 16.01 -1.67
CA LEU A 8 2.24 16.79 -2.65
C LEU A 8 2.78 18.10 -2.07
N CYS A 9 2.00 18.82 -1.26
CA CYS A 9 2.51 20.00 -0.55
C CYS A 9 3.63 19.62 0.42
N MET A 10 3.50 18.48 1.11
CA MET A 10 4.57 17.96 1.98
C MET A 10 5.81 17.56 1.18
N ALA A 11 5.66 16.93 0.02
CA ALA A 11 6.77 16.60 -0.88
C ALA A 11 7.53 17.85 -1.33
N ALA A 12 6.78 18.90 -1.70
CA ALA A 12 7.34 20.18 -2.13
C ALA A 12 8.12 20.94 -1.05
N THR A 13 8.07 20.52 0.22
CA THR A 13 8.93 21.08 1.26
C THR A 13 10.38 20.62 1.17
N TRP A 14 10.64 19.44 0.59
CA TRP A 14 11.94 18.76 0.61
C TRP A 14 12.53 18.62 2.03
N ASP A 15 11.67 18.63 3.05
CA ASP A 15 12.07 18.64 4.45
C ASP A 15 11.61 17.34 5.15
N PRO A 16 12.52 16.36 5.33
CA PRO A 16 12.26 15.14 6.10
C PRO A 16 11.72 15.41 7.52
N GLY A 17 12.20 16.46 8.18
CA GLY A 17 11.76 16.87 9.51
C GLY A 17 10.32 17.37 9.52
N ALA A 18 9.94 18.17 8.52
CA ALA A 18 8.56 18.61 8.34
C ALA A 18 7.61 17.42 8.09
N VAL A 19 8.00 16.46 7.24
CA VAL A 19 7.22 15.24 6.99
C VAL A 19 7.11 14.38 8.25
N ARG A 20 8.18 14.27 9.05
CA ARG A 20 8.15 13.54 10.32
C ARG A 20 7.19 14.19 11.31
N ALA A 21 7.27 15.51 11.49
CA ALA A 21 6.38 16.25 12.39
C ALA A 21 4.91 16.13 11.95
N PHE A 22 4.66 16.18 10.65
CA PHE A 22 3.35 15.94 10.06
C PHE A 22 2.82 14.52 10.36
N GLY A 23 3.64 13.49 10.16
CA GLY A 23 3.27 12.10 10.51
C GLY A 23 2.95 11.93 12.00
N VAL A 24 3.73 12.53 12.89
CA VAL A 24 3.48 12.51 14.34
C VAL A 24 2.14 13.16 14.69
N ALA A 25 1.81 14.29 14.07
CA ALA A 25 0.55 14.99 14.31
C ALA A 25 -0.65 14.15 13.81
N LEU A 26 -0.56 13.57 12.60
CA LEU A 26 -1.55 12.65 12.06
C LEU A 26 -1.77 11.43 12.98
N GLY A 27 -0.69 10.76 13.38
CA GLY A 27 -0.75 9.60 14.27
C GLY A 27 -1.41 9.93 15.60
N THR A 28 -1.15 11.14 16.14
CA THR A 28 -1.78 11.61 17.39
C THR A 28 -3.29 11.75 17.23
N GLU A 29 -3.78 12.32 16.11
CA GLU A 29 -5.23 12.43 15.86
C GLU A 29 -5.89 11.07 15.64
N PHE A 30 -5.20 10.13 14.97
CA PHE A 30 -5.72 8.79 14.74
C PHE A 30 -5.79 7.96 16.03
N ALA A 31 -4.75 8.01 16.86
CA ALA A 31 -4.77 7.41 18.19
C ALA A 31 -5.87 8.02 19.06
N GLY A 32 -5.99 9.36 19.07
CA GLY A 32 -6.97 10.08 19.89
C GLY A 32 -8.43 9.76 19.55
N LYS A 33 -8.73 9.36 18.30
CA LYS A 33 -10.07 8.92 17.88
C LYS A 33 -10.28 7.39 17.95
N GLY A 34 -9.30 6.65 18.46
CA GLY A 34 -9.35 5.18 18.58
C GLY A 34 -9.21 4.43 17.26
N ALA A 35 -8.61 5.04 16.22
CA ALA A 35 -8.32 4.35 14.97
C ALA A 35 -6.97 3.63 15.07
N ASN A 36 -6.95 2.33 14.72
CA ASN A 36 -5.73 1.52 14.78
C ASN A 36 -4.74 1.82 13.66
N GLY A 37 -5.21 2.33 12.52
CA GLY A 37 -4.36 2.58 11.37
C GLY A 37 -4.83 3.71 10.46
N ILE A 38 -3.90 4.20 9.65
CA ILE A 38 -4.12 5.19 8.60
C ILE A 38 -3.82 4.57 7.24
N LEU A 39 -4.75 4.75 6.29
CA LEU A 39 -4.60 4.27 4.91
C LEU A 39 -3.66 5.18 4.11
N GLY A 40 -2.41 5.29 4.54
CA GLY A 40 -1.36 6.09 3.93
C GLY A 40 0.01 5.77 4.54
N PRO A 41 1.10 6.24 3.91
CA PRO A 41 1.09 7.25 2.85
C PRO A 41 0.86 6.66 1.46
N SER A 42 0.34 7.49 0.53
CA SER A 42 0.40 7.15 -0.90
C SER A 42 1.75 7.59 -1.47
N ILE A 43 2.46 6.67 -2.14
CA ILE A 43 3.86 6.85 -2.56
C ILE A 43 4.14 6.40 -4.00
N ASN A 44 3.08 6.32 -4.82
CA ASN A 44 3.16 6.20 -6.27
C ASN A 44 3.96 7.35 -6.90
N VAL A 45 4.69 7.09 -7.99
CA VAL A 45 5.57 8.08 -8.64
C VAL A 45 4.81 8.80 -9.74
N HIS A 46 4.78 10.13 -9.70
CA HIS A 46 4.01 10.96 -10.63
C HIS A 46 4.49 10.74 -12.07
N ARG A 47 3.82 9.85 -12.79
CA ARG A 47 4.10 9.56 -14.21
C ARG A 47 3.23 10.41 -15.14
N VAL A 48 1.94 10.49 -14.84
CA VAL A 48 0.95 11.16 -15.68
C VAL A 48 0.61 12.49 -15.03
N ALA A 49 1.00 13.61 -15.65
CA ALA A 49 0.74 14.95 -15.11
C ALA A 49 -0.75 15.23 -14.83
N ARG A 50 -1.65 14.60 -15.59
CA ARG A 50 -3.11 14.70 -15.45
C ARG A 50 -3.73 13.65 -14.52
N ASN A 51 -2.93 12.85 -13.82
CA ASN A 51 -3.46 11.87 -12.88
C ASN A 51 -4.21 12.60 -11.76
N GLY A 52 -5.46 12.18 -11.52
CA GLY A 52 -6.35 12.82 -10.54
C GLY A 52 -5.87 12.69 -9.10
N ARG A 53 -4.87 11.84 -8.82
CA ARG A 53 -4.36 11.55 -7.48
C ARG A 53 -2.92 12.01 -7.22
N ASN A 54 -2.29 12.73 -8.15
CA ASN A 54 -0.94 13.27 -7.90
C ASN A 54 -0.86 14.11 -6.61
N PHE A 55 -1.94 14.80 -6.23
CA PHE A 55 -1.97 15.61 -5.01
C PHE A 55 -1.80 14.78 -3.72
N GLU A 56 -2.17 13.50 -3.71
CA GLU A 56 -2.05 12.63 -2.55
C GLU A 56 -0.75 11.82 -2.53
N TYR A 57 0.09 11.87 -3.56
CA TYR A 57 1.32 11.09 -3.61
C TYR A 57 2.51 11.89 -3.08
N LEU A 58 3.19 11.34 -2.06
CA LEU A 58 4.34 11.96 -1.40
C LEU A 58 5.63 11.91 -2.24
N SER A 59 5.69 11.05 -3.26
CA SER A 59 6.94 10.79 -3.99
C SER A 59 7.30 11.87 -5.01
N GLY A 60 6.37 12.71 -5.44
CA GLY A 60 6.57 13.53 -6.65
C GLY A 60 6.86 12.65 -7.87
N GLU A 61 7.56 13.19 -8.87
CA GLU A 61 7.98 12.44 -10.08
C GLU A 61 9.33 11.73 -9.92
N ASP A 62 10.08 12.03 -8.85
CA ASP A 62 11.41 11.50 -8.61
C ASP A 62 11.37 10.41 -7.53
N PRO A 63 11.79 9.16 -7.85
CA PRO A 63 11.72 8.06 -6.89
C PRO A 63 12.63 8.27 -5.67
N TYR A 64 13.72 9.04 -5.82
CA TYR A 64 14.61 9.35 -4.71
C TYR A 64 13.93 10.25 -3.68
N LEU A 65 13.20 11.29 -4.10
CA LEU A 65 12.40 12.13 -3.21
C LEU A 65 11.41 11.29 -2.38
N GLY A 66 10.65 10.41 -3.03
CA GLY A 66 9.75 9.49 -2.34
C GLY A 66 10.47 8.59 -1.34
N ALA A 67 11.63 8.05 -1.71
CA ALA A 67 12.44 7.22 -0.83
C ALA A 67 12.98 7.97 0.40
N GLN A 68 13.26 9.27 0.29
CA GLN A 68 13.69 10.08 1.43
C GLN A 68 12.54 10.45 2.38
N LEU A 69 11.34 10.70 1.84
CA LEU A 69 10.22 11.24 2.61
C LEU A 69 9.27 10.18 3.18
N ALA A 70 9.05 9.06 2.48
CA ALA A 70 8.15 8.00 2.94
C ALA A 70 8.52 7.45 4.34
N PRO A 71 9.80 7.17 4.66
CA PRO A 71 10.21 6.72 6.01
C PRO A 71 9.79 7.68 7.12
N GLN A 72 9.85 9.00 6.87
CA GLN A 72 9.56 10.03 7.85
C GLN A 72 8.08 10.06 8.21
N TYR A 73 7.21 9.95 7.21
CA TYR A 73 5.78 9.83 7.42
C TYR A 73 5.47 8.58 8.24
N ILE A 74 5.98 7.43 7.78
CA ILE A 74 5.69 6.10 8.34
C ILE A 74 6.06 6.04 9.81
N GLN A 75 7.32 6.32 10.12
CA GLN A 75 7.81 6.27 11.49
C GLN A 75 7.19 7.38 12.36
N GLY A 76 6.82 8.52 11.77
CA GLY A 76 6.09 9.59 12.46
C GLY A 76 4.74 9.11 12.98
N VAL A 77 3.92 8.53 12.10
CA VAL A 77 2.63 7.98 12.48
C VAL A 77 2.78 6.80 13.43
N GLN A 78 3.64 5.82 13.10
CA GLN A 78 3.83 4.61 13.91
C GLN A 78 4.38 4.90 15.32
N SER A 79 5.10 6.02 15.52
CA SER A 79 5.52 6.45 16.87
C SER A 79 4.36 6.79 17.82
N ARG A 80 3.13 6.85 17.30
CA ARG A 80 1.89 7.04 18.07
C ARG A 80 1.04 5.78 18.21
N GLY A 81 1.59 4.60 17.88
CA GLY A 81 0.89 3.32 17.99
C GLY A 81 -0.23 3.15 16.96
N VAL A 82 -0.14 3.86 15.83
CA VAL A 82 -1.07 3.76 14.70
C VAL A 82 -0.34 3.12 13.53
N PHE A 83 -0.86 2.02 13.00
CA PHE A 83 -0.22 1.36 11.87
C PHE A 83 -0.38 2.18 10.58
N THR A 84 0.59 2.06 9.68
CA THR A 84 0.54 2.72 8.37
C THR A 84 0.32 1.73 7.23
N VAL A 85 -0.27 2.24 6.15
CA VAL A 85 -0.54 1.46 4.94
C VAL A 85 0.11 2.16 3.75
N MET A 86 1.26 1.68 3.29
CA MET A 86 1.84 2.17 2.04
C MET A 86 0.95 1.79 0.87
N LYS A 87 0.69 2.74 -0.02
CA LYS A 87 -0.20 2.51 -1.16
C LYS A 87 0.17 3.32 -2.40
N HIS A 88 -0.25 2.92 -3.58
CA HIS A 88 -0.93 1.67 -3.94
C HIS A 88 0.11 0.80 -4.60
N TRP A 89 0.42 -0.34 -3.98
CA TRP A 89 1.36 -1.33 -4.49
C TRP A 89 0.74 -2.06 -5.68
N VAL A 90 1.10 -1.80 -6.93
CA VAL A 90 2.07 -0.84 -7.45
C VAL A 90 1.62 -0.37 -8.84
N MET A 91 2.27 0.66 -9.38
CA MET A 91 2.03 1.17 -10.75
C MET A 91 0.61 1.71 -10.99
N ASN A 92 -0.02 2.29 -9.98
CA ASN A 92 -1.34 2.91 -10.09
C ASN A 92 -1.23 4.40 -10.47
N GLU A 93 -0.63 4.69 -11.62
CA GLU A 93 -0.19 6.06 -11.96
C GLU A 93 -1.21 6.89 -12.76
N GLN A 94 -2.42 6.37 -12.92
CA GLN A 94 -3.53 7.09 -13.55
C GLN A 94 -4.89 6.61 -13.04
N GLU A 95 -5.82 7.56 -12.89
CA GLU A 95 -7.20 7.23 -12.52
C GLU A 95 -8.04 6.72 -13.71
N THR A 96 -7.68 7.11 -14.93
CA THR A 96 -8.39 6.68 -16.14
C THR A 96 -8.30 5.17 -16.27
N ASN A 97 -9.46 4.50 -16.21
CA ASN A 97 -9.59 3.05 -16.30
C ASN A 97 -8.78 2.27 -15.25
N ARG A 98 -8.50 2.84 -14.06
CA ARG A 98 -7.67 2.19 -13.03
C ARG A 98 -8.08 0.77 -12.62
N ASN A 99 -9.33 0.36 -12.87
CA ASN A 99 -9.85 -0.98 -12.55
C ASN A 99 -9.69 -2.00 -13.69
N THR A 100 -9.25 -1.58 -14.88
CA THR A 100 -9.24 -2.40 -16.10
C THR A 100 -8.02 -2.17 -16.98
N GLU A 101 -7.27 -1.08 -16.77
CA GLU A 101 -6.03 -0.82 -17.49
C GLU A 101 -4.90 -1.74 -17.00
N SER A 102 -3.95 -2.04 -17.89
CA SER A 102 -2.75 -2.79 -17.54
C SER A 102 -1.50 -1.95 -17.71
N SER A 103 -0.84 -1.68 -16.58
CA SER A 103 0.49 -1.09 -16.55
C SER A 103 1.52 -2.16 -16.91
N ASN A 104 1.96 -2.14 -18.18
CA ASN A 104 2.96 -3.08 -18.68
C ASN A 104 4.36 -2.47 -18.51
N VAL A 105 5.10 -2.96 -17.52
CA VAL A 105 6.36 -2.36 -17.07
C VAL A 105 7.44 -3.44 -17.03
N ASP A 106 8.62 -3.13 -17.58
CA ASP A 106 9.77 -4.02 -17.54
C ASP A 106 10.43 -4.03 -16.14
N PRO A 107 11.20 -5.08 -15.79
CA PRO A 107 11.80 -5.19 -14.48
C PRO A 107 12.71 -4.02 -14.10
N LYS A 108 13.49 -3.47 -15.05
CA LYS A 108 14.41 -2.37 -14.75
C LYS A 108 13.61 -1.14 -14.34
N THR A 109 12.60 -0.76 -15.11
CA THR A 109 11.73 0.38 -14.76
C THR A 109 10.99 0.16 -13.44
N ALA A 110 10.54 -1.07 -13.16
CA ALA A 110 9.91 -1.38 -11.87
C ALA A 110 10.87 -1.10 -10.70
N TRP A 111 12.08 -1.67 -10.75
CA TRP A 111 13.07 -1.58 -9.67
C TRP A 111 13.75 -0.21 -9.56
N GLU A 112 13.90 0.54 -10.65
CA GLU A 112 14.59 1.84 -10.64
C GLU A 112 13.62 3.03 -10.45
N ILE A 113 12.33 2.89 -10.82
CA ILE A 113 11.37 4.01 -10.77
C ILE A 113 10.24 3.74 -9.78
N TYR A 114 9.48 2.66 -9.94
CA TYR A 114 8.23 2.52 -9.17
C TYR A 114 8.42 1.91 -7.78
N TYR A 115 9.44 1.10 -7.58
CA TYR A 115 9.71 0.37 -6.34
C TYR A 115 10.49 1.15 -5.27
N PRO A 116 11.43 2.06 -5.59
CA PRO A 116 12.27 2.69 -4.57
C PRO A 116 11.52 3.36 -3.40
N PRO A 117 10.41 4.13 -3.61
CA PRO A 117 9.66 4.68 -2.48
C PRO A 117 9.06 3.60 -1.57
N PHE A 118 8.60 2.49 -2.14
CA PHE A 118 8.04 1.35 -1.40
C PHE A 118 9.13 0.54 -0.71
N GLN A 119 10.29 0.32 -1.33
CA GLN A 119 11.44 -0.31 -0.67
C GLN A 119 11.85 0.50 0.57
N ALA A 120 11.95 1.83 0.45
CA ALA A 120 12.26 2.70 1.58
C ALA A 120 11.19 2.61 2.68
N ALA A 121 9.91 2.47 2.31
CA ALA A 121 8.82 2.23 3.27
C ALA A 121 8.96 0.88 3.98
N VAL A 122 9.34 -0.19 3.27
CA VAL A 122 9.64 -1.51 3.85
C VAL A 122 10.81 -1.42 4.82
N ASP A 123 11.90 -0.77 4.44
CA ASP A 123 13.10 -0.59 5.28
C ASP A 123 12.79 0.26 6.53
N ALA A 124 11.85 1.20 6.42
CA ALA A 124 11.35 1.99 7.54
C ALA A 124 10.40 1.21 8.48
N GLY A 125 10.03 -0.02 8.11
CA GLY A 125 9.19 -0.91 8.90
C GLY A 125 7.70 -0.61 8.78
N VAL A 126 7.22 -0.21 7.60
CA VAL A 126 5.78 -0.08 7.30
C VAL A 126 5.01 -1.36 7.66
N ASP A 127 3.81 -1.20 8.21
CA ASP A 127 3.02 -2.31 8.73
C ASP A 127 2.17 -3.01 7.66
N VAL A 128 1.64 -2.26 6.70
CA VAL A 128 0.69 -2.80 5.71
C VAL A 128 1.01 -2.27 4.32
N ALA A 129 0.82 -3.10 3.30
CA ALA A 129 0.82 -2.70 1.89
C ALA A 129 -0.59 -2.82 1.33
N MET A 130 -1.08 -1.81 0.62
CA MET A 130 -2.36 -1.91 -0.10
C MET A 130 -2.09 -2.17 -1.57
N CYS A 131 -2.53 -3.30 -2.11
CA CYS A 131 -2.40 -3.58 -3.53
C CYS A 131 -3.36 -2.71 -4.37
N SER A 132 -2.93 -2.33 -5.57
CA SER A 132 -3.66 -1.42 -6.47
C SER A 132 -4.80 -2.10 -7.24
N TYR A 133 -5.62 -1.27 -7.89
CA TYR A 133 -6.73 -1.74 -8.75
C TYR A 133 -6.27 -2.28 -10.11
N ASN A 134 -5.21 -1.70 -10.67
CA ASN A 134 -4.84 -1.94 -12.05
C ASN A 134 -4.30 -3.35 -12.27
N LEU A 135 -4.27 -3.76 -13.53
CA LEU A 135 -3.48 -4.90 -13.96
C LEU A 135 -2.01 -4.46 -14.11
N ILE A 136 -1.11 -5.41 -13.88
CA ILE A 136 0.32 -5.25 -14.10
C ILE A 136 0.75 -6.40 -14.98
N ASN A 137 1.23 -6.10 -16.18
CA ASN A 137 1.54 -7.12 -17.19
C ASN A 137 0.38 -8.13 -17.36
N GLN A 138 -0.85 -7.62 -17.48
CA GLN A 138 -2.11 -8.36 -17.69
C GLN A 138 -2.63 -9.18 -16.50
N VAL A 139 -2.08 -9.01 -15.31
CA VAL A 139 -2.57 -9.67 -14.08
C VAL A 139 -2.93 -8.62 -13.03
N TYR A 140 -4.14 -8.68 -12.47
CA TYR A 140 -4.57 -7.78 -11.40
C TYR A 140 -3.56 -7.72 -10.26
N SER A 141 -3.21 -6.51 -9.83
CA SER A 141 -2.13 -6.28 -8.85
C SER A 141 -2.30 -7.09 -7.57
N CYS A 142 -3.51 -7.13 -7.01
CA CYS A 142 -3.83 -7.92 -5.81
C CYS A 142 -3.69 -9.44 -5.98
N ALA A 143 -3.69 -9.94 -7.22
CA ALA A 143 -3.54 -11.35 -7.56
C ALA A 143 -2.22 -11.64 -8.31
N ASN A 144 -1.27 -10.69 -8.33
CA ASN A 144 -0.08 -10.80 -9.13
C ASN A 144 1.08 -11.42 -8.31
N PRO A 145 1.39 -12.72 -8.50
CA PRO A 145 2.39 -13.40 -7.68
C PRO A 145 3.79 -12.83 -7.89
N LYS A 146 4.09 -12.21 -9.04
CA LYS A 146 5.40 -11.62 -9.30
C LYS A 146 5.62 -10.38 -8.43
N THR A 147 4.68 -9.45 -8.42
CA THR A 147 4.83 -8.20 -7.64
C THR A 147 4.66 -8.44 -6.15
N ILE A 148 3.82 -9.40 -5.74
CA ILE A 148 3.71 -9.81 -4.32
C ILE A 148 5.00 -10.49 -3.86
N LYS A 149 5.61 -11.35 -4.70
CA LYS A 149 6.92 -11.94 -4.41
C LYS A 149 8.02 -10.90 -4.33
N ASP A 150 8.06 -9.95 -5.27
CA ASP A 150 9.02 -8.84 -5.22
C ASP A 150 8.90 -8.09 -3.90
N LEU A 151 7.69 -7.84 -3.40
CA LEU A 151 7.45 -7.21 -2.10
C LEU A 151 7.87 -8.07 -0.91
N LYS A 152 7.27 -9.26 -0.76
CA LYS A 152 7.43 -10.10 0.44
C LYS A 152 8.83 -10.72 0.52
N GLU A 153 9.37 -11.20 -0.59
CA GLU A 153 10.69 -11.85 -0.63
C GLU A 153 11.80 -10.90 -1.09
N GLY A 154 11.57 -10.15 -2.18
CA GLY A 154 12.59 -9.29 -2.78
C GLY A 154 12.94 -8.09 -1.90
N MET A 155 11.94 -7.42 -1.33
CA MET A 155 12.11 -6.27 -0.42
C MET A 155 12.18 -6.70 1.05
N GLY A 156 11.78 -7.93 1.38
CA GLY A 156 11.74 -8.44 2.75
C GLY A 156 10.56 -7.92 3.59
N PHE A 157 9.45 -7.51 2.97
CA PHE A 157 8.28 -6.98 3.66
C PHE A 157 7.67 -7.99 4.67
N ARG A 158 7.58 -7.56 5.93
CA ARG A 158 7.13 -8.38 7.07
C ARG A 158 5.68 -8.13 7.52
N GLY A 159 5.06 -7.07 7.02
CA GLY A 159 3.66 -6.78 7.26
C GLY A 159 2.72 -7.66 6.44
N PHE A 160 1.46 -7.26 6.36
CA PHE A 160 0.45 -7.92 5.53
C PHE A 160 0.03 -7.06 4.32
N VAL A 161 -0.45 -7.72 3.27
CA VAL A 161 -0.99 -7.09 2.06
C VAL A 161 -2.51 -7.09 2.13
N GLN A 162 -3.12 -5.92 2.02
CA GLN A 162 -4.56 -5.77 1.88
C GLN A 162 -4.95 -5.30 0.47
N SER A 163 -6.19 -5.53 0.07
CA SER A 163 -6.69 -4.96 -1.19
C SER A 163 -7.02 -3.47 -1.05
N ASP A 164 -6.97 -2.74 -2.16
CA ASP A 164 -7.82 -1.55 -2.29
C ASP A 164 -9.30 -2.01 -2.28
N TRP A 165 -10.22 -1.06 -2.11
CA TRP A 165 -11.65 -1.34 -1.93
C TRP A 165 -12.25 -2.08 -3.11
N TRP A 166 -12.57 -3.36 -2.91
CA TRP A 166 -13.08 -4.26 -3.95
C TRP A 166 -12.11 -4.50 -5.13
N ALA A 167 -10.80 -4.42 -4.87
CA ALA A 167 -9.77 -4.79 -5.84
C ALA A 167 -9.43 -6.29 -5.86
N THR A 168 -10.03 -7.07 -4.95
CA THR A 168 -10.01 -8.53 -5.04
C THR A 168 -11.00 -8.97 -6.13
N HIS A 169 -10.60 -9.92 -6.98
CA HIS A 169 -11.41 -10.35 -8.13
C HIS A 169 -11.82 -11.82 -8.10
N ASN A 170 -11.21 -12.64 -7.24
CA ASN A 170 -11.56 -14.05 -7.06
C ASN A 170 -11.05 -14.60 -5.71
N ASP A 171 -11.59 -15.75 -5.32
CA ASP A 171 -11.26 -16.45 -4.08
C ASP A 171 -9.82 -16.99 -4.05
N THR A 172 -9.19 -17.23 -5.22
CA THR A 172 -7.83 -17.78 -5.30
C THR A 172 -6.75 -16.72 -5.10
N THR A 173 -7.13 -15.45 -4.93
CA THR A 173 -6.21 -14.33 -4.73
C THR A 173 -5.39 -14.49 -3.44
N VAL A 174 -5.91 -15.18 -2.42
CA VAL A 174 -5.15 -15.51 -1.20
C VAL A 174 -3.89 -16.33 -1.50
N ASN A 175 -3.95 -17.25 -2.46
CA ASN A 175 -2.81 -18.08 -2.85
C ASN A 175 -1.73 -17.28 -3.63
N ALA A 176 -2.05 -16.06 -4.07
CA ALA A 176 -1.09 -15.14 -4.68
C ALA A 176 -0.37 -14.26 -3.63
N GLY A 177 -0.73 -14.41 -2.34
CA GLY A 177 -0.13 -13.70 -1.21
C GLY A 177 -0.86 -12.43 -0.77
N LEU A 178 -2.13 -12.26 -1.17
CA LEU A 178 -3.03 -11.27 -0.56
C LEU A 178 -3.50 -11.77 0.80
N ASP A 179 -3.30 -10.97 1.84
CA ASP A 179 -3.55 -11.37 3.23
C ASP A 179 -4.93 -10.91 3.74
N GLN A 180 -5.44 -9.79 3.21
CA GLN A 180 -6.74 -9.22 3.60
C GLN A 180 -7.54 -8.68 2.41
N GLU A 181 -8.79 -9.12 2.28
CA GLU A 181 -9.76 -8.49 1.39
C GLU A 181 -10.40 -7.27 2.07
N MET A 182 -10.36 -6.13 1.40
CA MET A 182 -11.05 -4.90 1.80
C MET A 182 -12.13 -4.53 0.78
N PRO A 183 -13.29 -4.03 1.22
CA PRO A 183 -13.71 -3.78 2.60
C PRO A 183 -14.31 -5.01 3.33
N GLY A 184 -14.22 -6.21 2.76
CA GLY A 184 -14.83 -7.41 3.34
C GLY A 184 -16.37 -7.42 3.32
N ILE A 185 -16.98 -6.49 2.57
CA ILE A 185 -18.43 -6.41 2.36
C ILE A 185 -18.76 -6.46 0.87
N ALA A 186 -19.96 -6.96 0.57
CA ALA A 186 -20.35 -7.30 -0.78
C ALA A 186 -20.35 -6.11 -1.75
N LYS A 187 -19.51 -6.21 -2.77
CA LYS A 187 -19.79 -5.69 -4.11
C LYS A 187 -19.85 -6.92 -5.00
N LYS A 188 -21.05 -7.28 -5.49
CA LYS A 188 -21.23 -8.51 -6.26
C LYS A 188 -20.19 -8.57 -7.40
N PRO A 189 -19.50 -9.71 -7.60
CA PRO A 189 -19.76 -11.02 -6.99
C PRO A 189 -19.08 -11.28 -5.63
N GLY A 190 -18.28 -10.35 -5.09
CA GLY A 190 -17.64 -10.50 -3.78
C GLY A 190 -18.60 -10.36 -2.57
N PRO A 191 -18.11 -10.54 -1.34
CA PRO A 191 -16.70 -10.73 -0.97
C PRO A 191 -16.16 -12.11 -1.34
N PHE A 192 -14.86 -12.20 -1.59
CA PHE A 192 -14.16 -13.40 -2.04
C PHE A 192 -13.46 -14.16 -0.89
N PHE A 193 -13.10 -13.49 0.20
CA PHE A 193 -12.50 -14.08 1.40
C PHE A 193 -13.58 -14.41 2.43
N GLY A 194 -14.50 -15.29 2.04
CA GLY A 194 -15.53 -15.85 2.91
C GLY A 194 -15.07 -17.15 3.60
N THR A 195 -15.83 -17.60 4.59
CA THR A 195 -15.52 -18.82 5.35
C THR A 195 -15.29 -20.05 4.47
N ASN A 196 -16.11 -20.23 3.43
CA ASN A 196 -16.01 -21.41 2.56
C ASN A 196 -14.80 -21.34 1.63
N SER A 197 -14.50 -20.17 1.07
CA SER A 197 -13.37 -20.00 0.16
C SER A 197 -12.04 -20.11 0.91
N LEU A 198 -11.92 -19.48 2.10
CA LEU A 198 -10.72 -19.60 2.92
C LEU A 198 -10.49 -21.03 3.44
N LYS A 199 -11.55 -21.80 3.71
CA LYS A 199 -11.43 -23.24 4.05
C LYS A 199 -10.97 -24.10 2.87
N ALA A 200 -11.27 -23.68 1.65
CA ALA A 200 -10.88 -24.39 0.43
C ALA A 200 -9.50 -23.94 -0.10
N ALA A 201 -8.99 -22.80 0.36
CA ALA A 201 -7.68 -22.28 0.02
C ALA A 201 -6.55 -23.13 0.62
N ASN A 202 -5.31 -22.86 0.18
CA ASN A 202 -4.14 -23.49 0.76
C ASN A 202 -3.96 -23.04 2.23
N PRO A 203 -3.98 -23.96 3.21
CA PRO A 203 -3.91 -23.59 4.62
C PRO A 203 -2.59 -22.91 5.01
N LEU A 204 -1.49 -23.13 4.29
CA LEU A 204 -0.23 -22.41 4.55
C LEU A 204 -0.34 -20.92 4.19
N ASP A 205 -1.01 -20.59 3.09
CA ASP A 205 -1.18 -19.20 2.65
C ASP A 205 -2.14 -18.45 3.59
N VAL A 206 -3.21 -19.12 4.05
CA VAL A 206 -4.14 -18.56 5.04
C VAL A 206 -3.45 -18.35 6.40
N ASN A 207 -2.61 -19.29 6.84
CA ASN A 207 -1.86 -19.15 8.09
C ASN A 207 -0.83 -18.00 8.00
N ASP A 208 -0.06 -17.88 6.90
CA ASP A 208 0.87 -16.75 6.68
C ASP A 208 0.12 -15.40 6.75
N ALA A 209 -1.04 -15.31 6.09
CA ALA A 209 -1.87 -14.10 6.13
C ALA A 209 -2.29 -13.74 7.57
N VAL A 210 -2.80 -14.72 8.33
CA VAL A 210 -3.22 -14.52 9.73
C VAL A 210 -2.03 -14.14 10.61
N GLU A 211 -0.89 -14.83 10.48
CA GLU A 211 0.32 -14.54 11.25
C GLU A 211 0.82 -13.12 11.00
N ARG A 212 0.84 -12.65 9.75
CA ARG A 212 1.23 -11.28 9.40
C ARG A 212 0.27 -10.23 9.98
N ILE A 213 -1.04 -10.49 9.91
CA ILE A 213 -2.06 -9.59 10.48
C ILE A 213 -1.88 -9.50 12.00
N LEU A 214 -1.76 -10.65 12.69
CA LEU A 214 -1.55 -10.67 14.13
C LEU A 214 -0.23 -10.02 14.52
N ALA A 215 0.85 -10.24 13.75
CA ALA A 215 2.14 -9.61 14.00
C ALA A 215 2.04 -8.08 13.96
N VAL A 216 1.28 -7.50 13.03
CA VAL A 216 1.02 -6.05 12.98
C VAL A 216 0.19 -5.58 14.17
N ILE A 217 -0.82 -6.36 14.59
CA ILE A 217 -1.68 -6.00 15.74
C ILE A 217 -0.90 -5.98 17.06
N TYR A 218 0.09 -6.87 17.22
CA TYR A 218 0.85 -7.04 18.48
C TYR A 218 2.20 -6.33 18.52
N ARG A 219 2.57 -5.57 17.49
CA ARG A 219 3.86 -4.88 17.38
C ARG A 219 3.94 -3.65 18.27
#